data_AF-A0A098S346-F1
#
_entry.id   AF-A0A098S346-F1
#
_cell.length_a   1.000
_cell.length_b   1.000
_cell.length_c   1.000
_cell.angle_alpha   90.00
_cell.angle_beta   90.00
_cell.angle_gamma   90.00
#
_symmetry.space_group_name_H-M   'P 1'
#
loop_
_entity.id
_entity.type
_entity.pdbx_description
1 polymer ?
#
loop_
_entity_poly.entity_id
_entity_poly.type
_entity_poly.pdbx_seq_one_letter_code
_entity_poly.pdbx_strand_id
1 'polypeptide(L)'
;MATSSPNFDQSEFKQKSFWKRPEGVTGAIFLGALILGGGYLLAVNMAAILALVQNTLYLAILLAVLAAVVYMVLDPRMRNLIWYMYKSVMRKVTGIFVQVDPIGILKSYVEDLSNNLVKMRKQIGILRGQMRKLQTLVEENTRTIEEQMKMASAAKEKGMDSQVVLATRKAARLRDSNEKYTSLLNRMDVMFRILKKMHQNSEILLEDTKDQVQLKEQERKAIRTSHSAMKSAMSVMSGDPDKRAMFDAAMEAITDDVANKVGEMERFMEMSSNVMNSIDLQQGIFEDEGLKMLEQWEKESTLMLMDGDSSSSDTLNLDSPMAEPEQRKQGGSRKEGYDTFFD
;
A
#
# COMPACT_ATOMS: atom_id res chain seq x y z
N MET A 1 24.28 22.88 -24.07
CA MET A 1 24.62 21.68 -23.28
C MET A 1 25.01 22.12 -21.88
N ALA A 2 24.06 22.05 -20.95
CA ALA A 2 24.28 22.12 -19.52
C ALA A 2 23.16 21.28 -18.91
N THR A 3 23.48 20.06 -18.50
CA THR A 3 22.55 19.14 -17.85
C THR A 3 22.44 19.55 -16.39
N SER A 4 21.33 20.21 -16.03
CA SER A 4 20.94 20.46 -14.65
C SER A 4 20.59 19.13 -13.99
N SER A 5 21.43 18.70 -13.06
CA SER A 5 21.14 17.59 -12.15
C SER A 5 19.87 17.90 -11.34
N PRO A 6 18.98 16.93 -11.08
CA PRO A 6 17.87 17.13 -10.16
C PRO A 6 18.45 17.34 -8.76
N ASN A 7 18.31 18.56 -8.24
CA ASN A 7 18.57 18.86 -6.84
C ASN A 7 17.53 18.11 -6.02
N PHE A 8 17.96 17.03 -5.36
CA PHE A 8 17.20 16.40 -4.29
C PHE A 8 17.02 17.42 -3.17
N ASP A 9 15.79 17.89 -2.98
CA ASP A 9 15.44 18.78 -1.89
C ASP A 9 15.58 18.03 -0.55
N GLN A 10 16.63 18.36 0.21
CA GLN A 10 16.98 17.70 1.48
C GLN A 10 16.08 18.12 2.65
N SER A 11 15.01 18.88 2.41
CA SER A 11 14.28 19.59 3.48
C SER A 11 13.05 18.88 4.05
N GLU A 12 12.59 17.74 3.49
CA GLU A 12 11.45 16.98 4.05
C GLU A 12 11.81 15.74 4.86
N PHE A 13 13.09 15.48 5.13
CA PHE A 13 13.51 14.38 5.99
C PHE A 13 13.40 14.72 7.48
N LYS A 14 12.18 14.80 8.01
CA LYS A 14 11.97 14.82 9.47
C LYS A 14 12.34 13.46 10.05
N GLN A 15 13.57 13.34 10.55
CA GLN A 15 14.01 12.16 11.30
C GLN A 15 13.00 11.80 12.39
N LYS A 16 12.40 10.60 12.33
CA LYS A 16 11.43 10.11 13.31
C LYS A 16 12.05 10.16 14.72
N SER A 17 11.28 10.69 15.69
CA SER A 17 11.64 10.77 17.12
C SER A 17 12.00 9.38 17.67
N PHE A 18 12.93 9.33 18.64
CA PHE A 18 13.46 8.07 19.22
C PHE A 18 12.35 7.11 19.70
N TRP A 19 11.27 7.64 20.27
CA TRP A 19 10.13 6.86 20.78
C TRP A 19 9.22 6.27 19.69
N LYS A 20 9.28 6.78 18.46
CA LYS A 20 8.56 6.23 17.30
C LYS A 20 9.32 5.13 16.58
N ARG A 21 10.59 4.93 16.94
CA ARG A 21 11.41 3.84 16.42
C ARG A 21 11.17 2.59 17.27
N PRO A 22 11.29 1.37 16.70
CA PRO A 22 11.23 0.13 17.46
C PRO A 22 12.23 0.08 18.64
N GLU A 23 13.32 0.85 18.55
CA GLU A 23 14.31 1.07 19.62
C GLU A 23 13.74 1.76 20.88
N GLY A 24 12.81 2.70 20.72
CA GLY A 24 12.22 3.46 21.83
C GLY A 24 11.11 2.70 22.55
N VAL A 25 10.31 1.92 21.81
CA VAL A 25 9.20 1.13 22.38
C VAL A 25 9.72 -0.04 23.21
N THR A 26 10.69 -0.78 22.68
CA THR A 26 11.40 -1.84 23.44
C THR A 26 12.15 -1.25 24.64
N GLY A 27 12.71 -0.04 24.48
CA GLY A 27 13.31 0.72 25.57
C GLY A 27 12.32 1.02 26.69
N ALA A 28 11.13 1.53 26.36
CA ALA A 28 10.09 1.83 27.34
C ALA A 28 9.71 0.60 28.17
N ILE A 29 9.52 -0.54 27.51
CA ILE A 29 9.14 -1.81 28.14
C ILE A 29 10.27 -2.31 29.04
N PHE A 30 11.52 -2.26 28.56
CA PHE A 30 12.68 -2.69 29.33
C PHE A 30 12.91 -1.79 30.55
N LEU A 31 12.75 -0.47 30.40
CA LEU A 31 12.87 0.48 31.52
C LEU A 31 11.78 0.24 32.57
N GLY A 32 10.54 0.00 32.12
CA GLY A 32 9.43 -0.38 33.00
C GLY A 32 9.70 -1.69 33.74
N ALA A 33 10.23 -2.70 33.05
CA ALA A 33 10.62 -3.98 33.65
C ALA A 33 11.80 -3.82 34.64
N LEU A 34 12.74 -2.92 34.38
CA LEU A 34 13.87 -2.64 35.27
C LEU A 34 13.41 -1.90 36.54
N ILE A 35 12.48 -0.96 36.41
CA ILE A 35 11.88 -0.26 37.56
C ILE A 35 11.03 -1.22 38.40
N LEU A 36 10.17 -2.02 37.75
CA LEU A 36 9.32 -3.00 38.45
C LEU A 36 10.13 -4.14 39.05
N GLY A 37 11.09 -4.69 38.31
CA GLY A 37 11.97 -5.76 38.77
C GLY A 37 12.97 -5.30 39.84
N GLY A 38 13.52 -4.09 39.70
CA GLY A 38 14.35 -3.46 40.71
C GLY A 38 13.57 -3.14 41.98
N GLY A 39 12.35 -2.61 41.85
CA GLY A 39 11.43 -2.37 42.97
C GLY A 39 11.03 -3.67 43.68
N TYR A 40 10.74 -4.73 42.92
CA TYR A 40 10.42 -6.05 43.46
C TYR A 40 11.61 -6.69 44.20
N LEU A 41 12.82 -6.62 43.64
CA LEU A 41 14.04 -7.12 44.30
C LEU A 41 14.35 -6.37 45.61
N LEU A 42 14.11 -5.06 45.65
CA LEU A 42 14.24 -4.27 46.87
C LEU A 42 13.18 -4.65 47.92
N ALA A 43 11.93 -4.86 47.49
CA ALA A 43 10.83 -5.26 48.38
C ALA A 43 11.01 -6.67 48.96
N VAL A 44 11.46 -7.64 48.16
CA VAL A 44 11.69 -9.03 48.61
C VAL A 44 12.92 -9.13 49.51
N ASN A 45 13.96 -8.32 49.26
CA ASN A 45 15.19 -8.30 50.08
C ASN A 45 15.17 -7.27 51.22
N MET A 46 13.99 -6.75 51.59
CA MET A 46 13.85 -5.74 52.64
C MET A 46 14.49 -6.18 53.97
N ALA A 47 14.39 -7.48 54.32
CA ALA A 47 15.01 -8.04 55.52
C ALA A 47 16.55 -8.06 55.46
N ALA A 48 17.13 -8.31 54.28
CA ALA A 48 18.59 -8.26 54.08
C ALA A 48 19.12 -6.82 54.10
N ILE A 49 18.35 -5.86 53.58
CA ILE A 49 18.67 -4.43 53.65
C ILE A 49 18.65 -3.95 55.10
N LEU A 50 17.67 -4.37 55.91
CA LEU A 50 17.63 -4.08 57.35
C LEU A 50 18.81 -4.67 58.12
N ALA A 51 19.27 -5.88 57.77
CA ALA A 51 20.46 -6.49 58.36
C ALA A 51 21.76 -5.75 57.98
N LEU A 52 21.84 -5.19 56.77
CA LEU A 52 22.97 -4.35 56.34
C LEU A 52 23.02 -2.99 57.06
N VAL A 53 21.87 -2.45 57.48
CA VAL A 53 21.79 -1.20 58.25
C VAL A 53 22.30 -1.35 59.70
N GLN A 54 22.26 -2.57 60.26
CA GLN A 54 22.76 -2.84 61.62
C GLN A 54 24.28 -2.71 61.74
N ASN A 55 25.01 -2.78 60.63
CA ASN A 55 26.46 -2.64 60.61
C ASN A 55 26.83 -1.29 60.00
N THR A 56 27.52 -0.45 60.78
CA THR A 56 27.91 0.91 60.42
C THR A 56 28.72 1.00 59.11
N LEU A 57 29.50 -0.04 58.78
CA LEU A 57 30.27 -0.09 57.53
C LEU A 57 29.36 -0.25 56.31
N TYR A 58 28.42 -1.19 56.37
CA TYR A 58 27.48 -1.45 55.27
C TYR A 58 26.45 -0.32 55.12
N LEU A 59 26.05 0.31 56.21
CA LEU A 59 25.22 1.53 56.18
C LEU A 59 25.92 2.68 55.45
N ALA A 60 27.22 2.90 55.69
CA ALA A 60 27.98 3.93 55.01
C ALA A 60 28.09 3.67 53.50
N ILE A 61 28.31 2.41 53.10
CA ILE A 61 28.34 2.01 51.69
C ILE A 61 26.97 2.20 51.03
N LEU A 62 25.89 1.81 51.71
CA LEU A 62 24.53 1.95 51.19
C LEU A 62 24.14 3.43 51.01
N LEU A 63 24.47 4.29 51.98
CA LEU A 63 24.27 5.73 51.87
C LEU A 63 25.12 6.35 50.76
N ALA A 64 26.35 5.89 50.54
CA ALA A 64 27.19 6.35 49.43
C ALA A 64 26.60 5.97 48.06
N VAL A 65 26.08 4.75 47.91
CA VAL A 65 25.38 4.31 46.69
C VAL A 65 24.10 5.13 46.48
N LEU A 66 23.33 5.38 47.54
CA LEU A 66 22.10 6.17 47.46
C LEU A 66 22.42 7.63 47.08
N ALA A 67 23.46 8.23 47.67
CA ALA A 67 23.96 9.54 47.30
C ALA A 67 24.44 9.59 45.84
N ALA A 68 25.11 8.56 45.36
CA ALA A 68 25.52 8.45 43.97
C ALA A 68 24.31 8.37 43.02
N VAL A 69 23.27 7.61 43.35
CA VAL A 69 22.02 7.54 42.56
C VAL A 69 21.27 8.87 42.58
N VAL A 70 21.20 9.56 43.72
CA VAL A 70 20.58 10.88 43.81
C VAL A 70 21.35 11.91 42.98
N TYR A 71 22.69 11.89 43.06
CA TYR A 71 23.56 12.74 42.23
C TYR A 71 23.37 12.47 40.73
N MET A 72 23.25 11.19 40.36
CA MET A 72 23.00 10.72 39.01
C MET A 72 21.68 11.26 38.41
N VAL A 73 20.65 11.43 39.25
CA VAL A 73 19.35 11.99 38.84
C VAL A 73 19.37 13.51 38.83
N LEU A 74 19.97 14.18 39.83
CA LEU A 74 19.94 15.63 39.94
C LEU A 74 20.88 16.35 38.96
N ASP A 75 22.03 15.77 38.61
CA ASP A 75 22.98 16.42 37.71
C ASP A 75 22.54 16.30 36.23
N PRO A 76 22.26 17.41 35.53
CA PRO A 76 21.82 17.39 34.13
C PRO A 76 22.88 16.79 33.18
N ARG A 77 24.17 16.88 33.51
CA ARG A 77 25.24 16.28 32.69
C ARG A 77 25.27 14.77 32.81
N MET A 78 25.14 14.28 34.04
CA MET A 78 25.11 12.84 34.32
C MET A 78 23.88 12.19 33.69
N ARG A 79 22.70 12.83 33.83
CA ARG A 79 21.45 12.40 33.19
C ARG A 79 21.59 12.25 31.67
N ASN A 80 22.22 13.23 31.01
CA ASN A 80 22.46 13.15 29.57
C ASN A 80 23.40 12.00 29.21
N LEU A 81 24.48 11.79 29.96
CA LEU A 81 25.40 10.68 29.72
C LEU A 81 24.71 9.31 29.82
N ILE A 82 23.88 9.12 30.84
CA ILE A 82 23.11 7.88 31.04
C ILE A 82 22.06 7.72 29.95
N TRP A 83 21.42 8.81 29.54
CA TRP A 83 20.50 8.80 28.42
C TRP A 83 21.19 8.36 27.12
N TYR A 84 22.40 8.84 26.84
CA TYR A 84 23.19 8.39 25.69
C TYR A 84 23.67 6.94 25.81
N MET A 85 24.11 6.53 27.01
CA MET A 85 24.48 5.14 27.31
C MET A 85 23.30 4.20 27.11
N TYR A 86 22.14 4.56 27.64
CA TYR A 86 20.89 3.84 27.48
C TYR A 86 20.50 3.75 25.99
N LYS A 87 20.55 4.86 25.25
CA LYS A 87 20.31 4.88 23.80
C LYS A 87 21.27 3.96 23.04
N SER A 88 22.55 3.92 23.43
CA SER A 88 23.55 3.06 22.82
C SER A 88 23.35 1.57 23.14
N VAL A 89 22.93 1.24 24.35
CA VAL A 89 22.63 -0.14 24.75
C VAL A 89 21.35 -0.61 24.07
N MET A 90 20.30 0.21 24.10
CA MET A 90 19.03 -0.12 23.43
C MET A 90 19.24 -0.35 21.93
N ARG A 91 20.03 0.47 21.24
CA ARG A 91 20.38 0.25 19.83
C ARG A 91 21.08 -1.08 19.58
N LYS A 92 21.94 -1.54 20.50
CA LYS A 92 22.60 -2.85 20.41
C LYS A 92 21.63 -4.00 20.67
N VAL A 93 20.78 -3.86 21.69
CA VAL A 93 19.78 -4.86 22.07
C VAL A 93 18.73 -5.00 20.96
N THR A 94 18.19 -3.90 20.46
CA THR A 94 17.27 -3.93 19.31
C THR A 94 17.95 -4.40 18.04
N GLY A 95 19.23 -4.13 17.83
CA GLY A 95 19.99 -4.70 16.71
C GLY A 95 20.11 -6.22 16.74
N ILE A 96 19.89 -6.87 17.89
CA ILE A 96 19.87 -8.34 18.04
C ILE A 96 18.46 -8.90 17.79
N PHE A 97 17.41 -8.21 18.23
CA PHE A 97 16.02 -8.69 18.12
C PHE A 97 15.25 -8.15 16.90
N VAL A 98 15.75 -7.11 16.25
CA VAL A 98 15.13 -6.39 15.12
C VAL A 98 16.17 -6.27 14.00
N GLN A 99 16.64 -7.39 13.47
CA GLN A 99 17.21 -7.40 12.11
C GLN A 99 16.04 -7.35 11.13
N VAL A 100 15.44 -6.16 10.99
CA VAL A 100 14.58 -5.89 9.84
C VAL A 100 15.52 -5.77 8.65
N ASP A 101 15.58 -6.81 7.81
CA ASP A 101 16.16 -6.63 6.48
C ASP A 101 15.11 -5.86 5.66
N PRO A 102 15.31 -4.55 5.39
CA PRO A 102 14.29 -3.77 4.71
C PRO A 102 14.02 -4.31 3.29
N ILE A 103 15.02 -4.94 2.67
CA ILE A 103 14.86 -5.60 1.37
C ILE A 103 13.95 -6.82 1.50
N GLY A 104 14.03 -7.55 2.60
CA GLY A 104 13.16 -8.69 2.89
C GLY A 104 11.70 -8.27 3.00
N ILE A 105 11.43 -7.13 3.65
CA ILE A 105 10.08 -6.57 3.73
C ILE A 105 9.58 -6.15 2.35
N LEU A 106 10.39 -5.42 1.58
CA LEU A 106 10.01 -5.02 0.21
C LEU A 106 9.71 -6.24 -0.68
N LYS A 107 10.49 -7.33 -0.57
CA LYS A 107 10.21 -8.58 -1.29
C LYS A 107 8.88 -9.21 -0.87
N SER A 108 8.56 -9.20 0.43
CA SER A 108 7.26 -9.66 0.93
C SER A 108 6.12 -8.84 0.34
N TYR A 109 6.25 -7.51 0.30
CA TYR A 109 5.20 -6.66 -0.28
C TYR A 109 5.06 -6.84 -1.80
N VAL A 110 6.16 -7.07 -2.53
CA VAL A 110 6.11 -7.43 -3.95
C VAL A 110 5.36 -8.75 -4.14
N GLU A 111 5.58 -9.73 -3.26
CA GLU A 111 4.86 -11.00 -3.28
C GLU A 111 3.37 -10.82 -2.96
N ASP A 112 3.03 -10.02 -1.95
CA ASP A 112 1.65 -9.70 -1.57
C ASP A 112 0.92 -8.95 -2.70
N LEU A 113 1.59 -7.97 -3.32
CA LEU A 113 1.09 -7.22 -4.47
C LEU A 113 0.81 -8.16 -5.66
N SER A 114 1.72 -9.07 -5.96
CA SER A 114 1.53 -10.11 -6.99
C SER A 114 0.34 -11.03 -6.69
N ASN A 115 0.23 -11.51 -5.45
CA ASN A 115 -0.90 -12.33 -5.02
C ASN A 115 -2.24 -11.59 -5.14
N ASN A 116 -2.25 -10.30 -4.83
CA ASN A 116 -3.43 -9.45 -4.93
C ASN A 116 -3.84 -9.17 -6.38
N LEU A 117 -2.88 -8.98 -7.30
CA LEU A 117 -3.16 -8.92 -8.74
C LEU A 117 -3.86 -10.20 -9.26
N VAL A 118 -3.40 -11.38 -8.82
CA VAL A 118 -4.02 -12.66 -9.20
C VAL A 118 -5.47 -12.74 -8.70
N LYS A 119 -5.72 -12.34 -7.44
CA LYS A 119 -7.09 -12.29 -6.88
C LYS A 119 -7.96 -11.30 -7.66
N MET A 120 -7.45 -10.12 -7.98
CA MET A 120 -8.15 -9.10 -8.74
C MET A 120 -8.54 -9.59 -10.14
N ARG A 121 -7.60 -10.23 -10.86
CA ARG A 121 -7.85 -10.85 -12.16
C ARG A 121 -8.98 -11.87 -12.09
N LYS A 122 -9.03 -12.69 -11.04
CA LYS A 122 -10.11 -13.66 -10.80
C LYS A 122 -11.45 -12.94 -10.59
N GLN A 123 -11.50 -11.90 -9.76
CA GLN A 123 -12.72 -11.13 -9.51
C GLN A 123 -13.24 -10.45 -10.77
N ILE A 124 -12.36 -9.83 -11.58
CA ILE A 124 -12.71 -9.26 -12.90
C ILE A 124 -13.37 -10.32 -13.79
N GLY A 125 -12.84 -11.56 -13.79
CA GLY A 125 -13.41 -12.67 -14.54
C GLY A 125 -14.81 -13.06 -14.07
N ILE A 126 -15.03 -13.17 -12.75
CA ILE A 126 -16.34 -13.47 -12.15
C ILE A 126 -17.35 -12.37 -12.49
N LEU A 127 -16.95 -11.10 -12.33
CA LEU A 127 -17.81 -9.94 -12.58
C LEU A 127 -18.26 -9.89 -14.03
N ARG A 128 -17.33 -10.07 -14.97
CA ARG A 128 -17.65 -10.16 -16.40
C ARG A 128 -18.62 -11.30 -16.71
N GLY A 129 -18.46 -12.45 -16.05
CA GLY A 129 -19.37 -13.58 -16.18
C GLY A 129 -20.78 -13.27 -15.69
N GLN A 130 -20.90 -12.62 -14.53
CA GLN A 130 -22.19 -12.20 -13.98
C GLN A 130 -22.86 -11.12 -14.86
N MET A 131 -22.12 -10.15 -15.37
CA MET A 131 -22.64 -9.14 -16.32
C MET A 131 -23.25 -9.81 -17.55
N ARG A 132 -22.56 -10.78 -18.13
CA ARG A 132 -23.07 -11.52 -19.30
C ARG A 132 -24.36 -12.28 -18.97
N LYS A 133 -24.43 -12.96 -17.83
CA LYS A 133 -25.66 -13.65 -17.39
C LYS A 133 -26.82 -12.68 -17.23
N LEU A 134 -26.58 -11.53 -16.60
CA LEU A 134 -27.60 -10.49 -16.39
C LEU A 134 -28.08 -9.92 -17.73
N GLN A 135 -27.17 -9.70 -18.67
CA GLN A 135 -27.50 -9.25 -20.03
C GLN A 135 -28.38 -10.28 -20.75
N THR A 136 -28.04 -11.58 -20.68
CA THR A 136 -28.87 -12.65 -21.23
C THR A 136 -30.27 -12.68 -20.61
N LEU A 137 -30.40 -12.50 -19.29
CA LEU A 137 -31.70 -12.43 -18.62
C LEU A 137 -32.54 -11.24 -19.12
N VAL A 138 -31.91 -10.07 -19.31
CA VAL A 138 -32.60 -8.88 -19.86
C VAL A 138 -33.11 -9.17 -21.28
N GLU A 139 -32.29 -9.80 -22.12
CA GLU A 139 -32.67 -10.19 -23.49
C GLU A 139 -33.82 -11.20 -23.50
N GLU A 140 -33.78 -12.24 -22.67
CA GLU A 140 -34.83 -13.25 -22.54
C GLU A 140 -36.16 -12.65 -22.04
N ASN A 141 -36.08 -11.78 -21.02
CA ASN A 141 -37.24 -11.04 -20.53
C ASN A 141 -37.82 -10.14 -21.63
N THR A 142 -36.97 -9.47 -22.43
CA THR A 142 -37.41 -8.59 -23.51
C THR A 142 -38.17 -9.37 -24.58
N ARG A 143 -37.67 -10.54 -25.00
CA ARG A 143 -38.40 -11.44 -25.91
C ARG A 143 -39.74 -11.87 -25.33
N THR A 144 -39.76 -12.26 -24.06
CA THR A 144 -41.00 -12.64 -23.36
C THR A 144 -42.00 -11.49 -23.31
N ILE A 145 -41.54 -10.25 -23.06
CA ILE A 145 -42.40 -9.05 -23.08
C ILE A 145 -43.05 -8.91 -24.46
N GLU A 146 -42.27 -9.00 -25.55
CA GLU A 146 -42.79 -8.90 -26.91
C GLU A 146 -43.84 -9.97 -27.22
N GLU A 147 -43.59 -11.22 -26.81
CA GLU A 147 -44.55 -12.32 -26.95
C GLU A 147 -45.85 -12.07 -26.17
N GLN A 148 -45.75 -11.63 -24.90
CA GLN A 148 -46.92 -11.31 -24.09
C GLN A 148 -47.70 -10.13 -24.68
N MET A 149 -47.03 -9.13 -25.23
CA MET A 149 -47.68 -8.00 -25.90
C MET A 149 -48.39 -8.42 -27.18
N LYS A 150 -47.79 -9.30 -27.99
CA LYS A 150 -48.45 -9.89 -29.18
C LYS A 150 -49.69 -10.69 -28.79
N MET A 151 -49.61 -11.51 -27.75
CA MET A 151 -50.76 -12.25 -27.22
C MET A 151 -51.85 -11.33 -26.67
N ALA A 152 -51.49 -10.24 -25.98
CA ALA A 152 -52.43 -9.25 -25.51
C ALA A 152 -53.17 -8.57 -26.67
N SER A 153 -52.47 -8.20 -27.75
CA SER A 153 -53.09 -7.64 -28.96
C SER A 153 -54.07 -8.61 -29.60
N ALA A 154 -53.68 -9.87 -29.79
CA ALA A 154 -54.56 -10.89 -30.37
C ALA A 154 -55.77 -11.23 -29.47
N ALA A 155 -55.60 -11.24 -28.15
CA ALA A 155 -56.68 -11.42 -27.19
C ALA A 155 -57.67 -10.23 -27.21
N LYS A 156 -57.14 -9.01 -27.37
CA LYS A 156 -57.94 -7.78 -27.50
C LYS A 156 -58.81 -7.80 -28.75
N GLU A 157 -58.26 -8.23 -29.89
CA GLU A 157 -59.02 -8.39 -31.14
C GLU A 157 -60.17 -9.40 -31.02
N LYS A 158 -60.00 -10.42 -30.15
CA LYS A 158 -61.01 -11.46 -29.90
C LYS A 158 -61.93 -11.15 -28.72
N GLY A 159 -61.84 -9.96 -28.11
CA GLY A 159 -62.68 -9.56 -26.97
C GLY A 159 -62.40 -10.34 -25.67
N MET A 160 -61.21 -10.91 -25.51
CA MET A 160 -60.82 -11.70 -24.34
C MET A 160 -60.11 -10.85 -23.28
N ASP A 161 -60.85 -9.92 -22.66
CA ASP A 161 -60.29 -8.88 -21.77
C ASP A 161 -59.47 -9.42 -20.60
N SER A 162 -59.85 -10.57 -20.03
CA SER A 162 -59.11 -11.21 -18.93
C SER A 162 -57.69 -11.63 -19.34
N GLN A 163 -57.52 -12.14 -20.56
CA GLN A 163 -56.21 -12.53 -21.11
C GLN A 163 -55.35 -11.31 -21.43
N VAL A 164 -55.97 -10.21 -21.91
CA VAL A 164 -55.28 -8.94 -22.12
C VAL A 164 -54.68 -8.42 -20.82
N VAL A 165 -55.46 -8.38 -19.75
CA VAL A 165 -55.00 -7.91 -18.43
C VAL A 165 -53.88 -8.81 -17.89
N LEU A 166 -54.00 -10.13 -18.03
CA LEU A 166 -52.97 -11.04 -17.52
C LEU A 166 -51.64 -10.90 -18.27
N ALA A 167 -51.68 -10.86 -19.60
CA ALA A 167 -50.50 -10.72 -20.45
C ALA A 167 -49.82 -9.36 -20.26
N THR A 168 -50.59 -8.27 -20.22
CA THR A 168 -50.06 -6.92 -19.98
C THR A 168 -49.43 -6.78 -18.58
N ARG A 169 -50.06 -7.33 -17.53
CA ARG A 169 -49.45 -7.32 -16.18
C ARG A 169 -48.17 -8.14 -16.10
N LYS A 170 -48.09 -9.28 -16.81
CA LYS A 170 -46.85 -10.06 -16.89
C LYS A 170 -45.76 -9.28 -17.62
N ALA A 171 -46.09 -8.65 -18.75
CA ALA A 171 -45.17 -7.79 -19.49
C ALA A 171 -44.66 -6.62 -18.63
N ALA A 172 -45.55 -5.94 -17.89
CA ALA A 172 -45.19 -4.85 -16.99
C ALA A 172 -44.19 -5.30 -15.92
N ARG A 173 -44.44 -6.42 -15.22
CA ARG A 173 -43.51 -6.95 -14.21
C ARG A 173 -42.13 -7.28 -14.77
N LEU A 174 -42.07 -7.85 -15.97
CA LEU A 174 -40.80 -8.16 -16.64
C LEU A 174 -40.06 -6.88 -17.05
N ARG A 175 -40.80 -5.85 -17.49
CA ARG A 175 -40.23 -4.54 -17.81
C ARG A 175 -39.62 -3.88 -16.57
N ASP A 176 -40.33 -3.87 -15.45
CA ASP A 176 -39.83 -3.34 -14.17
C ASP A 176 -38.56 -4.09 -13.72
N SER A 177 -38.52 -5.42 -13.88
CA SER A 177 -37.32 -6.23 -13.60
C SER A 177 -36.16 -5.88 -14.53
N ASN A 178 -36.42 -5.67 -15.82
CA ASN A 178 -35.39 -5.29 -16.77
C ASN A 178 -34.79 -3.92 -16.44
N GLU A 179 -35.58 -2.93 -16.05
CA GLU A 179 -35.07 -1.63 -15.62
C GLU A 179 -34.10 -1.76 -14.43
N LYS A 180 -34.44 -2.61 -13.46
CA LYS A 180 -33.56 -2.92 -12.32
C LYS A 180 -32.27 -3.63 -12.76
N TYR A 181 -32.38 -4.62 -13.65
CA TYR A 181 -31.22 -5.32 -14.18
C TYR A 181 -30.31 -4.41 -15.01
N THR A 182 -30.86 -3.49 -15.80
CA THR A 182 -30.06 -2.50 -16.55
C THR A 182 -29.32 -1.56 -15.60
N SER A 183 -29.97 -1.08 -14.53
CA SER A 183 -29.30 -0.26 -13.51
C SER A 183 -28.16 -1.03 -12.84
N LEU A 184 -28.37 -2.29 -12.48
CA LEU A 184 -27.34 -3.15 -11.92
C LEU A 184 -26.18 -3.39 -12.92
N LEU A 185 -26.48 -3.64 -14.19
CA LEU A 185 -25.48 -3.84 -15.24
C LEU A 185 -24.58 -2.60 -15.40
N ASN A 186 -25.16 -1.39 -15.38
CA ASN A 186 -24.38 -0.15 -15.44
C ASN A 186 -23.41 -0.03 -14.26
N ARG A 187 -23.86 -0.37 -13.04
CA ARG A 187 -23.00 -0.36 -11.84
C ARG A 187 -21.86 -1.38 -11.96
N MET A 188 -22.18 -2.58 -12.45
CA MET A 188 -21.17 -3.61 -12.71
C MET A 188 -20.16 -3.20 -13.80
N ASP A 189 -20.60 -2.48 -14.84
CA ASP A 189 -19.70 -1.96 -15.89
C ASP A 189 -18.70 -0.95 -15.31
N VAL A 190 -19.16 -0.06 -14.44
CA VAL A 190 -18.30 0.90 -13.77
C VAL A 190 -17.27 0.20 -12.87
N MET A 191 -17.70 -0.74 -12.03
CA MET A 191 -16.79 -1.55 -11.22
C MET A 191 -15.79 -2.33 -12.08
N PHE A 192 -16.25 -2.90 -13.20
CA PHE A 192 -15.39 -3.63 -14.13
C PHE A 192 -14.30 -2.73 -14.72
N ARG A 193 -14.64 -1.49 -15.11
CA ARG A 193 -13.67 -0.51 -15.63
C ARG A 193 -12.64 -0.14 -14.57
N ILE A 194 -13.08 0.11 -13.33
CA ILE A 194 -12.17 0.46 -12.23
C ILE A 194 -11.23 -0.70 -11.93
N LEU A 195 -11.76 -1.90 -11.68
CA LEU A 195 -10.95 -3.08 -11.38
C LEU A 195 -9.95 -3.39 -12.51
N LYS A 196 -10.37 -3.23 -13.76
CA LYS A 196 -9.49 -3.40 -14.91
C LYS A 196 -8.35 -2.37 -14.92
N LYS A 197 -8.65 -1.08 -14.70
CA LYS A 197 -7.64 -0.02 -14.67
C LYS A 197 -6.69 -0.18 -13.48
N MET A 198 -7.22 -0.54 -12.31
CA MET A 198 -6.45 -0.82 -11.10
C MET A 198 -5.50 -1.99 -11.31
N HIS A 199 -5.96 -3.09 -11.92
CA HIS A 199 -5.12 -4.24 -12.26
C HIS A 199 -3.97 -3.81 -13.19
N GLN A 200 -4.26 -3.05 -14.25
CA GLN A 200 -3.25 -2.59 -15.21
C GLN A 200 -2.19 -1.69 -14.55
N ASN A 201 -2.63 -0.72 -13.74
CA ASN A 201 -1.71 0.17 -13.03
C ASN A 201 -0.87 -0.59 -12.00
N SER A 202 -1.49 -1.52 -11.28
CA SER A 202 -0.83 -2.33 -10.26
C SER A 202 0.18 -3.32 -10.85
N GLU A 203 -0.04 -3.79 -12.08
CA GLU A 203 0.92 -4.61 -12.83
C GLU A 203 2.18 -3.82 -13.19
N ILE A 204 2.02 -2.55 -13.60
CA ILE A 204 3.16 -1.64 -13.83
C ILE A 204 3.90 -1.38 -12.53
N LEU A 205 3.17 -1.04 -11.45
CA LEU A 205 3.76 -0.79 -10.14
C LEU A 205 4.52 -2.01 -9.60
N LEU A 206 3.98 -3.22 -9.80
CA LEU A 206 4.63 -4.45 -9.40
C LEU A 206 5.97 -4.63 -10.10
N GLU A 207 6.02 -4.45 -11.42
CA GLU A 207 7.25 -4.63 -12.18
C GLU A 207 8.29 -3.55 -11.80
N ASP A 208 7.87 -2.29 -11.70
CA ASP A 208 8.75 -1.19 -11.26
C ASP A 208 9.29 -1.43 -9.84
N THR A 209 8.42 -1.79 -8.88
CA THR A 209 8.84 -2.07 -7.49
C THR A 209 9.81 -3.24 -7.44
N LYS A 210 9.57 -4.28 -8.24
CA LYS A 210 10.45 -5.45 -8.32
C LYS A 210 11.83 -5.07 -8.89
N ASP A 211 11.88 -4.21 -9.89
CA ASP A 211 13.13 -3.69 -10.45
C ASP A 211 13.86 -2.79 -9.46
N GLN A 212 13.15 -1.90 -8.76
CA GLN A 212 13.70 -1.08 -7.69
C GLN A 212 14.30 -1.94 -6.57
N VAL A 213 13.60 -3.01 -6.15
CA VAL A 213 14.11 -3.93 -5.13
C VAL A 213 15.39 -4.63 -5.59
N GLN A 214 15.46 -5.06 -6.85
CA GLN A 214 16.68 -5.66 -7.41
C GLN A 214 17.85 -4.68 -7.43
N LEU A 215 17.62 -3.44 -7.88
CA LEU A 215 18.63 -2.39 -7.86
C LEU A 215 19.10 -2.09 -6.44
N LYS A 216 18.18 -1.96 -5.49
CA LYS A 216 18.49 -1.69 -4.07
C LYS A 216 19.20 -2.86 -3.40
N GLU A 217 18.93 -4.09 -3.82
CA GLU A 217 19.69 -5.28 -3.40
C GLU A 217 21.13 -5.24 -3.90
N GLN A 218 21.33 -4.86 -5.16
CA GLN A 218 22.67 -4.67 -5.72
C GLN A 218 23.41 -3.51 -5.05
N GLU A 219 22.75 -2.36 -4.85
CA GLU A 219 23.29 -1.21 -4.12
C GLU A 219 23.68 -1.59 -2.70
N ARG A 220 22.81 -2.29 -1.95
CA ARG A 220 23.11 -2.74 -0.59
C ARG A 220 24.28 -3.72 -0.57
N LYS A 221 24.36 -4.64 -1.54
CA LYS A 221 25.48 -5.58 -1.68
C LYS A 221 26.78 -4.83 -1.95
N ALA A 222 26.76 -3.87 -2.88
CA ALA A 222 27.89 -3.02 -3.22
C ALA A 222 28.32 -2.14 -2.05
N ILE A 223 27.39 -1.50 -1.34
CA ILE A 223 27.67 -0.73 -0.12
C ILE A 223 28.25 -1.63 0.95
N ARG A 224 27.73 -2.84 1.14
CA ARG A 224 28.26 -3.79 2.14
C ARG A 224 29.70 -4.20 1.80
N THR A 225 29.98 -4.53 0.55
CA THR A 225 31.35 -4.90 0.11
C THR A 225 32.30 -3.70 0.15
N SER A 226 31.86 -2.54 -0.33
CA SER A 226 32.63 -1.29 -0.28
C SER A 226 32.84 -0.83 1.15
N HIS A 227 31.86 -1.01 2.04
CA HIS A 227 32.02 -0.69 3.46
C HIS A 227 32.95 -1.69 4.15
N SER A 228 33.02 -2.96 3.77
CA SER A 228 34.07 -3.86 4.31
C SER A 228 35.48 -3.45 3.87
N ALA A 229 35.65 -3.02 2.61
CA ALA A 229 36.92 -2.47 2.11
C ALA A 229 37.25 -1.10 2.75
N MET A 230 36.25 -0.22 2.84
CA MET A 230 36.38 1.13 3.38
C MET A 230 36.50 1.14 4.89
N LYS A 231 35.84 0.24 5.66
CA LYS A 231 36.06 0.04 7.09
C LYS A 231 37.49 -0.37 7.39
N SER A 232 38.11 -1.14 6.50
CA SER A 232 39.52 -1.54 6.60
C SER A 232 40.48 -0.38 6.29
N ALA A 233 40.07 0.57 5.45
CA ALA A 233 40.81 1.82 5.19
C ALA A 233 40.52 2.93 6.24
N MET A 234 39.30 2.98 6.78
CA MET A 234 38.79 3.96 7.73
C MET A 234 39.16 3.60 9.18
N SER A 235 39.47 2.33 9.47
CA SER A 235 40.22 1.96 10.69
C SER A 235 41.63 2.54 10.73
N VAL A 236 42.14 3.05 9.59
CA VAL A 236 43.46 3.70 9.46
C VAL A 236 43.35 5.23 9.38
N MET A 237 42.24 5.79 8.88
CA MET A 237 41.97 7.23 8.83
C MET A 237 40.58 7.51 9.40
N SER A 238 40.52 8.15 10.57
CA SER A 238 39.36 8.78 11.24
C SER A 238 38.00 8.70 10.52
N GLY A 239 37.01 8.07 11.17
CA GLY A 239 35.77 7.67 10.50
C GLY A 239 34.58 8.62 10.49
N ASP A 240 33.53 8.16 9.81
CA ASP A 240 32.13 8.57 10.03
C ASP A 240 31.14 7.48 9.56
N PRO A 241 30.16 7.03 10.37
CA PRO A 241 29.29 5.87 10.08
C PRO A 241 27.92 6.21 9.43
N ASP A 242 27.73 7.38 8.82
CA ASP A 242 26.39 7.91 8.50
C ASP A 242 25.68 7.29 7.28
N LYS A 243 26.42 6.71 6.33
CA LYS A 243 25.85 6.27 5.03
C LYS A 243 24.89 5.07 5.13
N ARG A 244 25.10 4.18 6.11
CA ARG A 244 24.21 3.03 6.31
C ARG A 244 22.88 3.45 6.91
N ALA A 245 22.90 4.37 7.87
CA ALA A 245 21.68 4.88 8.49
C ALA A 245 20.81 5.65 7.50
N MET A 246 21.43 6.40 6.57
CA MET A 246 20.71 7.07 5.47
C MET A 246 20.09 6.07 4.49
N PHE A 247 20.81 5.01 4.12
CA PHE A 247 20.27 3.96 3.25
C PHE A 247 19.08 3.23 3.91
N ASP A 248 19.23 2.82 5.17
CA ASP A 248 18.19 2.12 5.91
C ASP A 248 16.93 3.01 6.06
N ALA A 249 17.10 4.32 6.28
CA ALA A 249 16.00 5.28 6.33
C ALA A 249 15.29 5.50 4.98
N ALA A 250 16.04 5.54 3.87
CA ALA A 250 15.45 5.64 2.53
C ALA A 250 14.65 4.37 2.18
N MET A 251 15.13 3.21 2.62
CA MET A 251 14.41 1.95 2.44
C MET A 251 13.15 1.88 3.29
N GLU A 252 13.17 2.40 4.51
CA GLU A 252 11.98 2.51 5.35
C GLU A 252 10.89 3.35 4.66
N ALA A 253 11.24 4.47 4.02
CA ALA A 253 10.28 5.31 3.30
C ALA A 253 9.65 4.61 2.08
N ILE A 254 10.46 3.95 1.25
CA ILE A 254 9.96 3.17 0.10
C ILE A 254 9.08 2.00 0.58
N THR A 255 9.48 1.38 1.70
CA THR A 255 8.71 0.31 2.33
C THR A 255 7.34 0.80 2.81
N ASP A 256 7.30 1.95 3.49
CA ASP A 256 6.07 2.59 3.96
C ASP A 256 5.14 2.94 2.76
N ASP A 257 5.70 3.44 1.66
CA ASP A 257 4.94 3.78 0.45
C ASP A 257 4.33 2.55 -0.24
N VAL A 258 5.14 1.52 -0.49
CA VAL A 258 4.66 0.25 -1.08
C VAL A 258 3.61 -0.40 -0.17
N ALA A 259 3.81 -0.37 1.15
CA ALA A 259 2.84 -0.88 2.12
C ALA A 259 1.50 -0.15 2.05
N ASN A 260 1.53 1.18 1.93
CA ASN A 260 0.32 1.99 1.77
C ASN A 260 -0.41 1.63 0.46
N LYS A 261 0.32 1.58 -0.66
CA LYS A 261 -0.24 1.23 -1.98
C LYS A 261 -0.88 -0.17 -1.99
N VAL A 262 -0.23 -1.17 -1.38
CA VAL A 262 -0.79 -2.52 -1.22
C VAL A 262 -2.03 -2.51 -0.33
N GLY A 263 -1.99 -1.81 0.81
CA GLY A 263 -3.11 -1.75 1.75
C GLY A 263 -4.34 -1.04 1.18
N GLU A 264 -4.17 0.02 0.39
CA GLU A 264 -5.26 0.68 -0.32
C GLU A 264 -5.91 -0.24 -1.34
N MET A 265 -5.11 -0.98 -2.10
CA MET A 265 -5.60 -1.97 -3.07
C MET A 265 -6.40 -3.08 -2.39
N GLU A 266 -5.92 -3.61 -1.27
CA GLU A 266 -6.64 -4.63 -0.51
C GLU A 266 -7.97 -4.11 0.01
N ARG A 267 -7.99 -2.92 0.61
CA ARG A 267 -9.22 -2.27 1.08
C ARG A 267 -10.22 -2.08 -0.06
N PHE A 268 -9.76 -1.61 -1.21
CA PHE A 268 -10.63 -1.40 -2.37
C PHE A 268 -11.16 -2.73 -2.93
N MET A 269 -10.32 -3.77 -3.03
CA MET A 269 -10.76 -5.10 -3.45
C MET A 269 -11.75 -5.72 -2.47
N GLU A 270 -11.55 -5.54 -1.16
CA GLU A 270 -12.46 -6.03 -0.13
C GLU A 270 -13.81 -5.32 -0.22
N MET A 271 -13.80 -3.99 -0.31
CA MET A 271 -15.01 -3.18 -0.51
C MET A 271 -15.75 -3.59 -1.79
N SER A 272 -15.02 -3.75 -2.90
CA SER A 272 -15.57 -4.21 -4.18
C SER A 272 -16.16 -5.61 -4.10
N SER A 273 -15.49 -6.54 -3.41
CA SER A 273 -15.96 -7.90 -3.17
C SER A 273 -17.21 -7.91 -2.29
N ASN A 274 -17.25 -7.12 -1.23
CA ASN A 274 -18.40 -7.02 -0.34
C ASN A 274 -19.62 -6.49 -1.10
N VAL A 275 -19.46 -5.41 -1.87
CA VAL A 275 -20.51 -4.88 -2.75
C VAL A 275 -21.01 -5.94 -3.71
N MET A 276 -20.08 -6.66 -4.36
CA MET A 276 -20.41 -7.73 -5.31
C MET A 276 -21.12 -8.94 -4.67
N ASN A 277 -20.78 -9.27 -3.42
CA ASN A 277 -21.42 -10.35 -2.66
C ASN A 277 -22.76 -9.92 -2.06
N SER A 278 -22.93 -8.63 -1.78
CA SER A 278 -24.16 -8.02 -1.26
C SER A 278 -25.15 -7.64 -2.36
N ILE A 279 -24.91 -8.04 -3.61
CA ILE A 279 -25.92 -8.02 -4.69
C ILE A 279 -26.98 -9.08 -4.39
N ASP A 280 -27.77 -8.84 -3.34
CA ASP A 280 -29.05 -9.49 -3.18
C ASP A 280 -30.11 -8.51 -3.67
N LEU A 281 -30.75 -8.87 -4.78
CA LEU A 281 -31.59 -8.07 -5.67
C LEU A 281 -32.81 -7.39 -5.02
N GLN A 282 -32.98 -7.50 -3.70
CA GLN A 282 -34.21 -7.14 -2.99
C GLN A 282 -34.19 -5.75 -2.36
N GLN A 283 -33.04 -5.12 -2.13
CA GLN A 283 -32.98 -3.80 -1.49
C GLN A 283 -32.13 -2.81 -2.29
N GLY A 284 -32.81 -1.83 -2.90
CA GLY A 284 -32.22 -0.72 -3.65
C GLY A 284 -31.53 0.30 -2.74
N ILE A 285 -30.43 -0.07 -2.09
CA ILE A 285 -29.62 0.82 -1.23
C ILE A 285 -28.27 1.19 -1.89
N PHE A 286 -28.00 0.75 -3.12
CA PHE A 286 -26.67 0.92 -3.75
C PHE A 286 -26.44 2.24 -4.50
N GLU A 287 -27.42 3.13 -4.60
CA GLU A 287 -27.25 4.36 -5.40
C GLU A 287 -26.25 5.32 -4.75
N ASP A 288 -26.32 5.49 -3.42
CA ASP A 288 -25.40 6.35 -2.66
C ASP A 288 -24.03 5.71 -2.42
N GLU A 289 -23.98 4.41 -2.15
CA GLU A 289 -22.72 3.74 -1.76
C GLU A 289 -21.82 3.47 -2.98
N GLY A 290 -22.41 3.15 -4.14
CA GLY A 290 -21.69 3.04 -5.41
C GLY A 290 -21.06 4.35 -5.88
N LEU A 291 -21.80 5.46 -5.75
CA LEU A 291 -21.30 6.80 -6.05
C LEU A 291 -20.24 7.26 -5.06
N LYS A 292 -20.38 6.97 -3.77
CA LYS A 292 -19.33 7.23 -2.76
C LYS A 292 -18.05 6.47 -3.04
N MET A 293 -18.14 5.22 -3.47
CA MET A 293 -16.95 4.45 -3.87
C MET A 293 -16.29 5.02 -5.12
N LEU A 294 -17.07 5.54 -6.08
CA LEU A 294 -16.53 6.24 -7.24
C LEU A 294 -15.84 7.54 -6.85
N GLU A 295 -16.45 8.33 -5.98
CA GLU A 295 -15.91 9.59 -5.49
C GLU A 295 -14.64 9.36 -4.63
N GLN A 296 -14.67 8.36 -3.74
CA GLN A 296 -13.50 7.93 -2.98
C GLN A 296 -12.40 7.43 -3.92
N TRP A 297 -12.74 6.61 -4.92
CA TRP A 297 -11.77 6.13 -5.88
C TRP A 297 -11.22 7.24 -6.77
N GLU A 298 -12.01 8.22 -7.23
CA GLU A 298 -11.49 9.36 -7.99
C GLU A 298 -10.50 10.15 -7.12
N LYS A 299 -10.86 10.41 -5.87
CA LYS A 299 -10.02 11.12 -4.90
C LYS A 299 -8.73 10.37 -4.55
N GLU A 300 -8.80 9.06 -4.36
CA GLU A 300 -7.66 8.20 -4.01
C GLU A 300 -6.85 7.76 -5.25
N SER A 301 -7.48 7.63 -6.42
CA SER A 301 -6.83 7.33 -7.69
C SER A 301 -6.05 8.52 -8.21
N THR A 302 -6.51 9.76 -8.00
CA THR A 302 -5.69 10.94 -8.27
C THR A 302 -4.42 10.91 -7.42
N LEU A 303 -4.49 10.42 -6.18
CA LEU A 303 -3.32 10.20 -5.32
C LEU A 303 -2.39 9.11 -5.89
N MET A 304 -2.93 7.97 -6.34
CA MET A 304 -2.14 6.88 -6.96
C MET A 304 -1.54 7.26 -8.34
N LEU A 305 -2.18 8.16 -9.08
CA LEU A 305 -1.71 8.66 -10.39
C LEU A 305 -0.76 9.86 -10.26
N MET A 306 -0.68 10.48 -9.07
CA MET A 306 0.17 11.65 -8.81
C MET A 306 1.59 11.32 -8.34
N ASP A 307 2.01 10.05 -8.33
CA ASP A 307 3.37 9.68 -7.96
C ASP A 307 4.29 9.48 -9.18
N GLY A 308 4.09 10.34 -10.18
CA GLY A 308 4.87 10.33 -11.41
C GLY A 308 4.59 11.52 -12.32
N ASP A 309 4.74 12.76 -11.84
CA ASP A 309 5.76 13.66 -12.38
C ASP A 309 5.83 15.01 -11.64
N SER A 310 7.07 15.47 -11.50
CA SER A 310 7.45 16.87 -11.46
C SER A 310 6.57 17.76 -12.36
N SER A 311 6.10 18.87 -11.78
CA SER A 311 5.93 20.18 -12.45
C SER A 311 5.84 20.16 -13.99
N SER A 312 4.69 19.79 -14.54
CA SER A 312 4.31 20.24 -15.88
C SER A 312 2.80 20.42 -15.92
N SER A 313 2.41 21.68 -16.14
CA SER A 313 1.04 22.09 -16.37
C SER A 313 0.57 21.59 -17.72
N ASP A 314 0.20 20.32 -17.84
CA ASP A 314 -0.58 19.82 -18.97
C ASP A 314 -1.96 19.41 -18.48
N THR A 315 -2.79 20.45 -18.28
CA THR A 315 -4.23 20.30 -18.24
C THR A 315 -4.67 19.65 -19.56
N LEU A 316 -5.29 18.48 -19.46
CA LEU A 316 -5.87 17.73 -20.58
C LEU A 316 -6.79 18.65 -21.40
N ASN A 317 -6.32 19.13 -22.54
CA ASN A 317 -7.06 20.02 -23.41
C ASN A 317 -7.91 19.20 -24.38
N LEU A 318 -9.21 19.11 -24.13
CA LEU A 318 -10.17 18.26 -24.86
C LEU A 318 -10.53 18.76 -26.26
N ASP A 319 -9.96 19.90 -26.70
CA ASP A 319 -10.24 20.53 -28.00
C ASP A 319 -9.12 20.38 -29.04
N SER A 320 -8.12 19.53 -28.82
CA SER A 320 -7.08 19.28 -29.83
C SER A 320 -7.64 18.50 -31.03
N PRO A 321 -7.52 19.00 -32.27
CA PRO A 321 -8.03 18.30 -33.45
C PRO A 321 -7.30 16.96 -33.64
N MET A 322 -8.07 15.90 -33.93
CA MET A 322 -7.54 14.56 -34.17
C MET A 322 -6.47 14.59 -35.27
N ALA A 323 -5.28 14.09 -34.98
CA ALA A 323 -4.25 13.89 -35.99
C ALA A 323 -4.71 12.81 -36.99
N GLU A 324 -4.83 13.19 -38.26
CA GLU A 324 -5.14 12.25 -39.34
C GLU A 324 -3.98 11.25 -39.52
N PRO A 325 -4.28 9.98 -39.85
CA PRO A 325 -3.23 9.00 -40.09
C PRO A 325 -2.46 9.33 -41.37
N GLU A 326 -1.16 9.61 -41.24
CA GLU A 326 -0.28 9.85 -42.38
C GLU A 326 -0.22 8.59 -43.28
N GLN A 327 -0.61 8.76 -44.55
CA GLN A 327 -0.42 7.74 -45.57
C GLN A 327 1.09 7.52 -45.81
N ARG A 328 1.53 6.29 -45.57
CA ARG A 328 2.89 5.82 -45.84
C ARG A 328 3.21 6.01 -47.33
N LYS A 329 4.02 7.02 -47.67
CA LYS A 329 4.56 7.18 -49.03
C LYS A 329 5.62 6.09 -49.29
N GLN A 330 5.30 5.16 -50.19
CA GLN A 330 6.31 4.34 -50.86
C GLN A 330 7.07 5.19 -51.87
N GLY A 331 8.41 5.15 -51.83
CA GLY A 331 9.25 5.72 -52.87
C GLY A 331 10.76 5.73 -52.58
N GLY A 332 11.45 4.68 -53.05
CA GLY A 332 12.66 4.83 -53.87
C GLY A 332 14.00 5.25 -53.26
N SER A 333 14.90 4.25 -53.19
CA SER A 333 16.34 4.29 -53.55
C SER A 333 17.36 5.05 -52.67
N ARG A 334 18.20 4.27 -51.96
CA ARG A 334 19.65 4.22 -52.22
C ARG A 334 20.29 2.93 -51.68
N LYS A 335 21.06 2.27 -52.54
CA LYS A 335 21.97 1.15 -52.28
C LYS A 335 23.26 1.66 -51.62
N GLU A 336 23.83 0.86 -50.73
CA GLU A 336 25.24 0.72 -50.30
C GLU A 336 25.19 0.14 -48.88
N GLY A 337 25.81 -0.96 -48.46
CA GLY A 337 26.80 -1.86 -49.04
C GLY A 337 27.50 -2.49 -47.83
N TYR A 338 27.21 -3.75 -47.51
CA TYR A 338 27.97 -4.56 -46.54
C TYR A 338 27.85 -6.04 -46.91
N ASP A 339 28.52 -6.41 -48.00
CA ASP A 339 29.10 -7.74 -48.16
C ASP A 339 30.52 -7.66 -47.59
N THR A 340 30.81 -8.40 -46.52
CA THR A 340 32.09 -9.05 -46.16
C THR A 340 32.14 -9.32 -44.66
N PHE A 341 31.60 -10.45 -44.19
CA PHE A 341 32.04 -11.09 -42.94
C PHE A 341 31.79 -12.60 -42.98
N PHE A 342 32.40 -13.24 -43.99
CA PHE A 342 32.85 -14.63 -43.90
C PHE A 342 34.26 -14.68 -44.48
N ASP A 343 35.24 -14.51 -43.59
CA ASP A 343 36.50 -15.26 -43.55
C ASP A 343 37.01 -15.26 -42.10
#